data_AF-A0A3C0KHF6-F1
#
_entry.id   AF-A0A3C0KHF6-F1
#
_cell.length_a   1.000
_cell.length_b   1.000
_cell.length_c   1.000
_cell.angle_alpha   90.00
_cell.angle_beta   90.00
_cell.angle_gamma   90.00
#
_symmetry.space_group_name_H-M   'P 1'
#
loop_
_entity.id
_entity.type
_entity.pdbx_description
1 polymer ?
#
loop_
_entity_poly.entity_id
_entity_poly.type
_entity_poly.pdbx_seq_one_letter_code
_entity_poly.pdbx_strand_id
1 'polypeptide(L)' 'PADRIGQLTMRNLDIVDTRAKLGVYAHAGLLSLGGNAALAQLESSKK' A
#
# COMPACT_ATOMS: atom_id res chain seq x y z
N PRO A 1 13.30 -20.41 19.78
CA PRO A 1 12.40 -19.23 19.59
C PRO A 1 12.95 -18.32 18.49
N ALA A 2 12.26 -18.21 17.36
CA ALA A 2 12.71 -17.36 16.26
C ALA A 2 12.63 -15.87 16.65
N ASP A 3 13.65 -15.10 16.31
CA ASP A 3 13.66 -13.65 16.53
C ASP A 3 12.58 -12.98 15.66
N ARG A 4 11.52 -12.50 16.30
CA ARG A 4 10.41 -11.82 15.62
C ARG A 4 10.75 -10.37 15.26
N ILE A 5 11.66 -9.71 15.98
CA ILE A 5 12.05 -8.34 15.68
C ILE A 5 12.91 -8.31 14.41
N GLY A 6 13.88 -9.22 14.30
CA GLY A 6 14.65 -9.40 13.07
C GLY A 6 13.74 -9.66 11.86
N GLN A 7 12.78 -10.59 12.00
CA GLN A 7 11.80 -10.89 10.94
C GLN A 7 10.96 -9.67 10.53
N LEU A 8 10.47 -8.89 11.48
CA LEU A 8 9.69 -7.68 11.20
C LEU A 8 10.54 -6.58 10.54
N THR A 9 11.78 -6.43 10.97
CA THR A 9 12.71 -5.43 10.42
C THR A 9 12.98 -5.67 8.95
N MET A 10 13.13 -6.94 8.54
CA MET A 10 13.33 -7.32 7.15
C MET A 10 12.14 -6.94 6.25
N ARG A 11 10.92 -6.78 6.80
CA ARG A 11 9.73 -6.38 6.02
C ARG A 11 9.63 -4.88 5.80
N ASN A 12 10.41 -4.06 6.49
CA ASN A 12 10.27 -2.60 6.42
C ASN A 12 10.57 -2.05 5.00
N LEU A 13 11.57 -2.60 4.31
CA LEU A 13 11.95 -2.12 2.98
C LEU A 13 10.84 -2.38 1.94
N ASP A 14 10.30 -3.60 1.94
CA ASP A 14 9.19 -3.97 1.05
C ASP A 14 7.91 -3.19 1.35
N ILE A 15 7.63 -2.89 2.63
CA ILE A 15 6.49 -2.06 3.03
C ILE A 15 6.64 -0.64 2.48
N VAL A 16 7.84 -0.05 2.56
CA VAL A 16 8.11 1.29 2.05
C VAL A 16 7.96 1.33 0.53
N ASP A 17 8.54 0.37 -0.20
CA ASP A 17 8.41 0.29 -1.65
C ASP A 17 6.95 0.12 -2.10
N THR A 18 6.20 -0.76 -1.43
CA THR A 18 4.77 -0.96 -1.71
C THR A 18 3.97 0.32 -1.48
N ARG A 19 4.25 1.08 -0.41
CA ARG A 19 3.59 2.38 -0.16
C ARG A 19 3.88 3.39 -1.27
N ALA A 20 5.12 3.45 -1.76
CA ALA A 20 5.48 4.31 -2.89
C ALA A 20 4.73 3.91 -4.16
N LYS A 21 4.63 2.61 -4.47
CA LYS A 21 3.86 2.08 -5.61
C LYS A 21 2.38 2.42 -5.54
N LEU A 22 1.75 2.29 -4.36
CA LEU A 22 0.35 2.70 -4.17
C LEU A 22 0.15 4.18 -4.47
N GLY A 23 1.10 5.04 -4.10
CA GLY A 23 1.10 6.46 -4.46
C GLY A 23 1.19 6.69 -5.98
N VAL A 24 2.04 5.93 -6.68
CA VAL A 24 2.13 5.98 -8.16
C VAL A 24 0.80 5.58 -8.81
N TYR A 25 0.18 4.49 -8.35
CA TYR A 25 -1.11 4.04 -8.90
C TYR A 25 -2.25 5.02 -8.60
N ALA A 26 -2.22 5.69 -7.44
CA ALA A 26 -3.16 6.77 -7.14
C ALA A 26 -2.94 7.97 -8.08
N HIS A 27 -1.69 8.39 -8.31
CA HIS A 27 -1.38 9.49 -9.22
C HIS A 27 -1.74 9.17 -10.68
N ALA A 28 -1.58 7.91 -11.10
CA ALA A 28 -1.98 7.43 -12.41
C ALA A 28 -3.52 7.29 -12.58
N GLY A 29 -4.31 7.55 -11.54
CA GLY A 29 -5.77 7.44 -11.58
C GLY A 29 -6.30 6.01 -11.54
N LEU A 30 -5.47 5.03 -11.17
CA LEU A 30 -5.86 3.62 -11.04
C LEU A 30 -6.40 3.29 -9.64
N LEU A 31 -5.94 4.02 -8.63
CA LEU A 31 -6.41 3.89 -7.25
C LEU A 31 -7.07 5.19 -6.78
N SER A 32 -8.17 5.02 -6.07
CA SER A 32 -8.82 6.10 -5.31
C SER A 32 -8.30 6.13 -3.89
N LEU A 33 -7.88 7.31 -3.43
CA LEU A 33 -7.74 7.60 -2.01
C LEU A 33 -9.11 8.07 -1.49
N GLY A 34 -10.08 7.16 -1.46
CA GLY A 34 -11.48 7.48 -1.20
C GLY A 34 -11.86 7.46 0.28
N GLY A 35 -12.26 8.62 0.82
CA GLY A 35 -13.05 8.76 2.07
C GLY A 35 -12.43 8.18 3.35
N ASN A 36 -13.28 7.74 4.29
CA ASN A 36 -12.91 7.13 5.60
C ASN A 36 -12.10 5.81 5.50
N ALA A 37 -11.64 5.42 4.32
CA ALA A 37 -10.86 4.21 4.15
C ALA A 37 -9.39 4.46 4.55
N ALA A 38 -8.87 3.61 5.43
CA ALA A 38 -7.47 3.66 5.85
C ALA A 38 -6.47 3.26 4.75
N LEU A 39 -6.96 2.74 3.61
CA LEU A 39 -6.15 2.24 2.49
C LEU A 39 -6.74 2.66 1.13
N ALA A 40 -5.87 2.74 0.13
CA ALA A 40 -6.24 3.01 -1.25
C ALA A 40 -7.14 1.88 -1.81
N GLN A 41 -8.15 2.25 -2.59
CA GLN A 41 -9.09 1.33 -3.22
C GLN A 41 -8.97 1.37 -4.74
N LEU A 42 -9.34 0.28 -5.40
CA LEU A 42 -9.44 0.27 -6.86
C LEU A 42 -10.56 1.21 -7.30
N GLU A 43 -10.29 2.05 -8.30
CA GLU A 43 -11.35 2.81 -8.96
C GLU A 43 -12.31 1.81 -9.62
N SER A 44 -13.56 1.76 -9.16
CA SER A 44 -14.57 0.95 -9.83
C SER A 44 -14.84 1.57 -11.18
N SER A 45 -14.61 0.82 -12.27
CA SER A 45 -15.08 1.20 -13.59
C SER A 45 -16.60 1.39 -13.52
N LYS A 46 -17.03 2.64 -13.40
CA LYS A 46 -18.43 3.01 -13.43
C LYS A 46 -18.93 2.67 -14.84
N LYS A 47 -19.69 1.58 -14.95
CA LYS A 47 -20.50 1.29 -16.13
C LYS A 47 -21.48 2.44 -16.39
#